data_AF-A0A9E4F0I8-F1
#
_entry.id   AF-A0A9E4F0I8-F1
#
_cell.length_a   1.000
_cell.length_b   1.000
_cell.length_c   1.000
_cell.angle_alpha   90.00
_cell.angle_beta   90.00
_cell.angle_gamma   90.00
#
_symmetry.space_group_name_H-M   'P 1'
#
loop_
_entity.id
_entity.type
_entity.pdbx_description
1 polymer ?
#
loop_
_entity_poly.entity_id
_entity_poly.type
_entity_poly.pdbx_seq_one_letter_code
_entity_poly.pdbx_strand_id
1 'polypeptide(L)' 'MSQQNFLFTSESVTEGHPDKIADQISDGILDAIMAKDKNCRVACETILTT' A
#
# COMPACT_ATOMS: atom_id res chain seq x y z
N MET A 1 22.04 30.23 14.58
CA MET A 1 20.57 30.06 14.49
C MET A 1 20.19 29.02 15.52
N SER A 2 19.45 29.40 16.56
CA SER A 2 18.98 28.46 17.57
C SER A 2 17.99 27.49 16.92
N GLN A 3 18.23 26.17 17.05
CA GLN A 3 17.24 25.17 16.64
C GLN A 3 15.94 25.43 17.40
N GLN A 4 14.85 25.61 16.65
CA GLN A 4 13.50 25.64 17.22
C GLN A 4 13.18 24.23 17.75
N ASN A 5 12.56 24.14 18.92
CA ASN A 5 12.05 22.87 19.42
C ASN A 5 11.01 22.34 18.44
N PHE A 6 11.31 21.23 17.76
CA PHE A 6 10.45 20.58 16.77
C PHE A 6 10.04 19.20 17.29
N LEU A 7 8.74 18.92 17.32
CA LEU A 7 8.19 17.62 17.66
C LEU A 7 7.50 17.04 16.42
N PHE A 8 7.83 15.78 16.13
CA PHE A 8 7.26 15.02 15.02
C PHE A 8 6.85 13.63 15.49
N THR A 9 5.75 13.13 14.96
CA THR A 9 5.26 11.77 15.24
C THR A 9 4.78 11.14 13.94
N SER A 10 5.04 9.84 13.81
CA SER A 10 4.61 9.02 12.69
C SER A 10 4.03 7.73 13.23
N GLU A 11 3.15 7.11 12.45
CA GLU A 11 2.60 5.78 12.71
C GLU A 11 2.82 4.83 11.54
N SER A 12 2.57 3.55 11.77
CA SER A 12 2.59 2.48 10.77
C SER A 12 1.65 1.38 11.24
N VAL A 13 1.23 0.52 10.33
CA VAL A 13 0.39 -0.65 10.61
C VAL A 13 1.05 -1.91 10.07
N THR A 14 0.71 -3.05 10.65
CA THR A 14 1.26 -4.35 10.21
C THR A 14 0.58 -4.82 8.94
N GLU A 15 1.18 -5.83 8.31
CA GLU A 15 0.62 -6.53 7.14
C GLU A 15 -0.77 -7.14 7.38
N GLY A 16 -1.15 -7.40 8.64
CA GLY A 16 -2.48 -7.90 9.00
C GLY A 16 -3.57 -6.82 9.12
N HIS A 17 -3.23 -5.54 8.99
CA HIS A 17 -4.24 -4.49 8.97
C HIS A 17 -5.12 -4.62 7.72
N PRO A 18 -6.46 -4.54 7.80
CA PRO A 18 -7.35 -4.73 6.65
C PRO A 18 -6.95 -3.90 5.42
N ASP A 19 -6.60 -2.63 5.61
CA ASP A 19 -6.13 -1.79 4.50
C ASP A 19 -4.83 -2.33 3.86
N LYS A 20 -3.89 -2.83 4.66
CA LYS A 20 -2.65 -3.42 4.12
C LYS A 20 -2.88 -4.77 3.45
N ILE A 21 -3.85 -5.55 3.93
CA ILE A 21 -4.27 -6.77 3.24
C ILE A 21 -4.89 -6.40 1.88
N ALA A 22 -5.73 -5.36 1.83
CA ALA A 22 -6.31 -4.87 0.58
C ALA A 22 -5.22 -4.40 -0.41
N ASP A 23 -4.24 -3.62 0.07
CA ASP A 23 -3.07 -3.21 -0.70
C ASP A 23 -2.33 -4.43 -1.28
N GLN A 24 -2.00 -5.41 -0.43
CA GLN A 24 -1.28 -6.63 -0.83
C GLN A 24 -2.04 -7.45 -1.87
N ILE A 25 -3.37 -7.53 -1.78
CA ILE A 25 -4.20 -8.22 -2.77
C ILE A 25 -4.17 -7.47 -4.11
N SER A 26 -4.38 -6.16 -4.08
CA SER A 26 -4.35 -5.32 -5.29
C SER A 26 -3.00 -5.39 -6.00
N ASP A 27 -1.90 -5.29 -5.25
CA ASP A 27 -0.53 -5.39 -5.78
C ASP A 27 -0.23 -6.81 -6.30
N GLY A 28 -0.69 -7.85 -5.60
CA GLY A 28 -0.53 -9.23 -6.07
C GLY A 28 -1.18 -9.48 -7.43
N ILE A 29 -2.33 -8.85 -7.70
CA ILE A 29 -2.99 -8.88 -9.01
C ILE A 29 -2.18 -8.11 -10.05
N LEU A 30 -1.70 -6.92 -9.72
CA LEU A 30 -0.82 -6.13 -10.59
C LEU A 30 0.42 -6.93 -10.99
N ASP A 31 1.10 -7.53 -10.01
CA ASP A 31 2.32 -8.33 -10.23
C ASP A 31 2.06 -9.52 -11.15
N ALA A 32 0.96 -10.24 -10.94
CA ALA A 32 0.57 -11.38 -11.77
C ALA A 32 0.31 -10.99 -13.23
N ILE A 33 -0.24 -9.80 -13.47
CA ILE A 33 -0.47 -9.26 -14.82
C ILE A 33 0.84 -8.74 -15.41
N MET A 34 1.63 -7.97 -14.65
CA MET A 34 2.93 -7.44 -15.06
C MET A 34 3.97 -8.53 -15.35
N ALA A 35 3.80 -9.73 -14.79
CA ALA A 35 4.62 -10.89 -15.12
C ALA A 35 4.38 -11.39 -16.56
N LYS A 36 3.18 -11.15 -17.12
CA LYS A 36 2.80 -11.59 -18.47
C LYS A 36 2.87 -10.46 -19.50
N ASP A 37 2.53 -9.24 -19.10
CA ASP A 37 2.57 -8.04 -19.95
C ASP A 37 3.14 -6.85 -19.17
N LYS A 38 4.35 -6.42 -19.55
CA LYS A 38 5.03 -5.28 -18.91
C LYS A 38 4.39 -3.93 -19.21
N ASN A 39 3.55 -3.83 -20.25
CA ASN A 39 2.84 -2.61 -20.62
C ASN A 39 1.38 -2.62 -20.16
N CYS A 40 1.03 -3.53 -19.25
CA CYS A 40 -0.35 -3.68 -18.78
C CYS A 40 -0.87 -2.40 -18.12
N ARG A 41 -2.18 -2.17 -18.26
CA ARG A 41 -2.89 -1.09 -17.56
C ARG A 41 -3.82 -1.70 -16.54
N VAL A 42 -3.50 -1.55 -15.26
CA VAL A 42 -4.24 -2.15 -14.14
C VAL A 42 -4.57 -1.05 -13.13
N ALA A 43 -5.84 -1.00 -12.73
CA ALA A 43 -6.36 -0.12 -11.68
C ALA A 43 -7.27 -0.98 -10.79
N CYS A 44 -6.64 -1.83 -9.97
CA CYS A 44 -7.33 -2.82 -9.15
C CYS A 44 -7.56 -2.26 -7.74
N GLU A 45 -8.82 -2.21 -7.32
CA GLU A 45 -9.24 -1.76 -5.99
C GLU A 45 -9.81 -2.93 -5.21
N THR A 46 -9.42 -3.07 -3.93
CA THR A 46 -9.85 -4.18 -3.07
C THR A 46 -10.59 -3.63 -1.85
N ILE A 47 -11.79 -4.16 -1.59
CA ILE A 47 -12.55 -3.88 -0.37
C ILE A 47 -12.58 -5.12 0.52
N LEU A 48 -12.29 -4.94 1.81
CA LEU A 48 -12.42 -5.99 2.82
C LEU A 48 -13.48 -5.59 3.84
N THR A 49 -14.35 -6.53 4.18
CA THR A 49 -15.38 -6.39 5.20
C THR A 49 -15.66 -7.76 5.84
N THR A 50 -16.56 -7.83 6.82
CA THR A 50 -16.96 -9.10 7.46
C THR A 50 -17.98 -9.86 6.62
#